data_AF-A0A2X3KMB1-F1
#
_entry.id   AF-A0A2X3KMB1-F1
#
_cell.length_a   1.000
_cell.length_b   1.000
_cell.length_c   1.000
_cell.angle_alpha   90.00
_cell.angle_beta   90.00
_cell.angle_gamma   90.00
#
_symmetry.space_group_name_H-M   'P 1'
#
loop_
_entity.id
_entity.type
_entity.pdbx_description
1 polymer ?
#
loop_
_entity_poly.entity_id
_entity_poly.type
_entity_poly.pdbx_seq_one_letter_code
_entity_poly.pdbx_strand_id
1 'polypeptide(L)'
;MLVIRNKKPYVFEAVGPVKYTPLKQWIAHGEKGKYVVRRVEGGLSVEQQQKLAQTAKRYLGKPYDFSFSWSDDRQYCSEVVWKVYQNALGMRVGEQQKLKRV
;
A
#
# COMPACT_ATOMS: atom_id res chain seq x y z
N MET A 1 -2.47 1.25 -1.80
CA MET A 1 -3.73 0.77 -1.17
C MET A 1 -4.71 1.93 -1.05
N LEU A 2 -6.00 1.74 -1.31
CA LEU A 2 -7.00 2.81 -1.16
C LEU A 2 -7.49 2.89 0.30
N VAL A 3 -7.55 4.10 0.87
CA VAL A 3 -8.04 4.37 2.23
C VAL A 3 -9.03 5.54 2.19
N ILE A 4 -10.19 5.37 2.80
CA ILE A 4 -11.16 6.46 2.97
C ILE A 4 -10.83 7.24 4.24
N ARG A 5 -10.53 8.53 4.11
CA ARG A 5 -10.28 9.46 5.22
C ARG A 5 -11.28 10.60 5.14
N ASN A 6 -12.05 10.85 6.21
CA ASN A 6 -13.09 11.88 6.24
C ASN A 6 -14.00 11.86 4.99
N LYS A 7 -14.51 10.67 4.63
CA LYS A 7 -15.33 10.42 3.43
C LYS A 7 -14.65 10.73 2.08
N LYS A 8 -13.33 10.94 2.05
CA LYS A 8 -12.56 11.21 0.83
C LYS A 8 -11.56 10.08 0.53
N PRO A 9 -11.38 9.68 -0.74
CA PRO A 9 -10.46 8.61 -1.11
C PRO A 9 -9.02 9.11 -1.20
N TYR A 10 -8.12 8.38 -0.55
CA TYR A 10 -6.67 8.58 -0.62
C TYR A 10 -5.98 7.28 -1.01
N VAL A 11 -4.90 7.38 -1.76
CA VAL A 11 -3.98 6.28 -2.00
C VAL A 11 -2.88 6.34 -0.95
N PHE A 12 -2.77 5.29 -0.16
CA PHE A 12 -1.62 5.01 0.68
C PHE A 12 -0.54 4.34 -0.17
N GLU A 13 0.62 4.97 -0.26
CA GLU A 13 1.72 4.59 -1.15
C GLU A 13 3.09 4.86 -0.54
N ALA A 14 4.10 4.09 -0.97
CA ALA A 14 5.51 4.32 -0.65
C ALA A 14 6.21 4.96 -1.86
N VAL A 15 6.47 6.27 -1.78
CA VAL A 15 7.14 7.04 -2.85
C VAL A 15 8.29 7.91 -2.33
N GLY A 16 8.70 7.71 -1.07
CA GLY A 16 9.72 8.52 -0.41
C GLY A 16 9.19 9.90 0.00
N PRO A 17 8.44 10.03 1.11
CA PRO A 17 8.15 8.99 2.10
C PRO A 17 6.86 8.19 1.79
N VAL A 18 6.57 7.20 2.65
CA VAL A 18 5.24 6.59 2.74
C VAL A 18 4.21 7.62 3.18
N LYS A 19 3.17 7.83 2.37
CA LYS A 19 2.20 8.92 2.57
C LYS A 19 0.80 8.57 2.04
N TYR A 20 -0.13 9.48 2.30
CA TYR A 20 -1.45 9.50 1.68
C TYR A 20 -1.49 10.57 0.58
N THR A 21 -1.84 10.16 -0.64
CA THR A 21 -2.04 11.06 -1.78
C THR A 21 -3.51 11.07 -2.16
N PRO A 22 -4.16 12.23 -2.37
CA PRO A 22 -5.54 12.28 -2.86
C PRO A 22 -5.70 11.46 -4.15
N LEU A 23 -6.76 10.66 -4.28
CA LEU A 23 -6.92 9.74 -5.42
C LEU A 23 -6.81 10.44 -6.78
N LYS A 24 -7.40 11.64 -6.93
CA LYS A 24 -7.32 12.41 -8.18
C LYS A 24 -5.87 12.78 -8.55
N GLN A 25 -5.09 13.21 -7.56
CA GLN A 25 -3.68 13.55 -7.76
C GLN A 25 -2.86 12.30 -8.09
N TRP A 26 -3.11 11.19 -7.40
CA TRP A 26 -2.44 9.93 -7.66
C TRP A 26 -2.67 9.41 -9.08
N ILE A 27 -3.91 9.45 -9.56
CA ILE A 27 -4.26 9.05 -10.93
C ILE A 27 -3.53 9.95 -11.96
N ALA A 28 -3.46 11.25 -11.70
CA ALA A 28 -2.81 12.20 -12.61
C ALA A 28 -1.30 11.98 -12.75
N HIS A 29 -0.63 11.33 -11.79
CA HIS A 29 0.78 10.98 -11.89
C HIS A 29 1.03 9.75 -12.81
N GLY A 30 0.01 8.93 -13.05
CA GLY A 30 0.14 7.75 -13.91
C GLY A 30 0.18 8.11 -15.39
N GLU A 31 0.92 7.34 -16.18
CA GLU A 31 0.99 7.56 -17.63
C GLU A 31 -0.42 7.54 -18.25
N LYS A 32 -0.81 8.65 -18.87
CA LYS A 32 -2.14 8.85 -19.48
C LYS A 32 -3.32 8.67 -18.50
N GLY A 33 -3.07 8.78 -17.19
CA GLY A 33 -4.08 8.57 -16.14
C GLY A 33 -4.69 7.16 -16.12
N LYS A 34 -4.01 6.17 -16.71
CA LYS A 34 -4.50 4.78 -16.72
C LYS A 34 -4.27 4.13 -15.37
N TYR A 35 -5.27 3.42 -14.85
CA TYR A 35 -5.16 2.68 -13.60
C TYR A 35 -6.09 1.47 -13.59
N VAL A 36 -5.80 0.52 -12.69
CA VAL A 36 -6.65 -0.63 -12.39
C VAL A 36 -6.82 -0.74 -10.88
N VAL A 37 -7.99 -1.20 -10.45
CA VAL A 37 -8.28 -1.45 -9.03
C VAL A 37 -8.61 -2.92 -8.85
N ARG A 38 -8.03 -3.53 -7.81
CA ARG A 38 -8.33 -4.89 -7.37
C ARG A 38 -8.87 -4.83 -5.94
N ARG A 39 -9.73 -5.78 -5.59
CA ARG A 39 -10.34 -5.92 -4.25
C ARG A 39 -10.41 -7.41 -3.90
N VAL A 40 -10.35 -7.71 -2.61
CA VAL A 40 -10.69 -9.04 -2.09
C VAL A 40 -12.11 -9.40 -2.53
N GLU A 41 -12.28 -10.59 -3.10
CA GLU A 41 -13.57 -11.11 -3.53
C GLU A 41 -14.54 -11.21 -2.34
N GLY A 42 -15.83 -10.90 -2.54
CA GLY A 42 -16.79 -10.76 -1.44
C GLY A 42 -16.64 -9.47 -0.60
N GLY A 43 -15.56 -8.71 -0.81
CA GLY A 43 -15.31 -7.46 -0.10
C GLY A 43 -14.66 -7.65 1.27
N LEU A 44 -14.45 -6.54 1.97
CA LEU A 44 -13.92 -6.52 3.33
C LEU A 44 -14.98 -5.95 4.27
N SER A 45 -15.14 -6.56 5.45
CA SER A 45 -15.99 -6.01 6.50
C SER A 45 -15.45 -4.65 6.97
N VAL A 46 -16.32 -3.85 7.61
CA VAL A 46 -15.91 -2.54 8.16
C VAL A 46 -14.75 -2.69 9.15
N GLU A 47 -14.77 -3.73 9.98
CA GLU A 47 -13.70 -4.03 10.93
C GLU A 47 -12.37 -4.33 10.21
N GLN A 48 -12.40 -5.15 9.15
CA GLN A 48 -11.20 -5.45 8.35
C GLN A 48 -10.63 -4.20 7.67
N GLN A 49 -11.49 -3.33 7.15
CA GLN A 49 -11.08 -2.04 6.57
C GLN A 49 -10.42 -1.14 7.62
N GLN A 50 -10.96 -1.10 8.85
CA GLN A 50 -10.39 -0.35 9.96
C GLN A 50 -9.04 -0.91 10.40
N LYS A 51 -8.88 -2.23 10.50
CA LYS A 51 -7.60 -2.89 10.80
C LYS A 51 -6.53 -2.53 9.77
N LEU A 52 -6.86 -2.59 8.48
CA LEU A 52 -5.95 -2.16 7.41
C LEU A 52 -5.55 -0.70 7.55
N ALA A 53 -6.51 0.20 7.77
CA ALA A 53 -6.26 1.62 7.93
C ALA A 53 -5.41 1.94 9.17
N GLN A 54 -5.61 1.22 10.28
CA GLN A 54 -4.82 1.37 11.50
C GLN A 54 -3.39 0.87 11.31
N THR A 55 -3.20 -0.31 10.71
CA THR A 55 -1.87 -0.87 10.43
C THR A 55 -1.08 -0.01 9.47
N ALA A 56 -1.71 0.55 8.44
CA ALA A 56 -1.05 1.45 7.48
C ALA A 56 -0.37 2.66 8.14
N LYS A 57 -0.95 3.19 9.23
CA LYS A 57 -0.39 4.34 9.96
C LYS A 57 1.01 4.06 10.51
N ARG A 58 1.35 2.81 10.83
CA ARG A 58 2.65 2.40 11.38
C ARG A 58 3.80 2.58 10.38
N TYR A 59 3.50 2.66 9.09
CA TYR A 59 4.48 2.78 8.02
C TYR A 59 4.63 4.22 7.51
N LEU A 60 3.75 5.15 7.91
CA LEU A 60 3.81 6.54 7.46
C LEU A 60 5.16 7.17 7.79
N GLY A 61 5.69 7.96 6.86
CA GLY A 61 6.97 8.64 7.02
C GLY A 61 8.20 7.80 6.68
N LYS A 62 8.07 6.47 6.49
CA LYS A 62 9.21 5.63 6.11
C LYS A 62 9.80 6.07 4.75
N PRO A 63 11.13 6.11 4.58
CA PRO A 63 11.77 6.50 3.32
C PRO A 63 11.48 5.49 2.21
N TYR A 64 11.75 5.87 0.96
CA TYR A 64 11.70 4.94 -0.16
C TYR A 64 12.86 3.93 -0.07
N ASP A 65 12.57 2.65 -0.30
CA ASP A 65 13.60 1.62 -0.35
C ASP A 65 14.14 1.39 -1.77
N PHE A 66 15.30 1.95 -2.06
CA PHE A 66 16.01 1.74 -3.32
C PHE A 66 16.71 0.38 -3.40
N SER A 67 16.89 -0.31 -2.26
CA SER A 67 17.58 -1.60 -2.22
C SER A 67 16.65 -2.80 -2.38
N PHE A 68 15.33 -2.56 -2.42
CA PHE A 68 14.31 -3.61 -2.39
C PHE A 68 14.57 -4.66 -1.28
N SER A 69 14.97 -4.17 -0.11
CA SER A 69 15.17 -4.99 1.09
C SER A 69 13.81 -5.44 1.63
N TRP A 70 13.80 -6.54 2.38
CA TRP A 70 12.60 -7.00 3.09
C TRP A 70 12.53 -6.52 4.55
N SER A 71 13.53 -5.77 5.01
CA SER A 71 13.52 -5.07 6.31
C SER A 71 12.41 -4.01 6.40
N ASP A 72 12.06 -3.57 7.60
CA ASP A 72 11.05 -2.50 7.79
C ASP A 72 11.62 -1.07 7.79
N ASP A 73 12.94 -0.88 7.65
CA ASP A 73 13.60 0.43 7.79
C ASP A 73 13.14 1.45 6.73
N ARG A 74 12.93 0.99 5.50
CA ARG A 74 12.44 1.73 4.34
C ARG A 74 11.33 0.92 3.68
N GLN A 75 10.59 1.52 2.75
CA GLN A 75 9.49 0.83 2.06
C GLN A 75 9.52 1.09 0.56
N TYR A 76 9.30 0.05 -0.25
CA TYR A 76 8.92 0.20 -1.66
C TYR A 76 7.42 -0.07 -1.88
N CYS A 77 6.94 0.28 -3.08
CA CYS A 77 5.51 0.45 -3.35
C CYS A 77 4.64 -0.80 -3.10
N SER A 78 5.07 -1.98 -3.56
CA SER A 78 4.33 -3.23 -3.38
C SER A 78 4.57 -3.86 -2.00
N GLU A 79 5.75 -3.67 -1.42
CA GLU A 79 6.11 -4.13 -0.08
C GLU A 79 5.14 -3.62 0.98
N VAL A 80 4.93 -2.30 1.03
CA VAL A 80 4.11 -1.68 2.09
C VAL A 80 2.65 -2.15 2.00
N VAL A 81 2.15 -2.40 0.78
CA VAL A 81 0.80 -2.94 0.59
C VAL A 81 0.73 -4.37 1.10
N TRP A 82 1.70 -5.22 0.74
CA TRP A 82 1.76 -6.60 1.18
C TRP A 82 1.87 -6.70 2.71
N LYS A 83 2.79 -5.95 3.32
CA LYS A 83 3.02 -5.95 4.76
C LYS A 83 1.80 -5.45 5.55
N VAL A 84 1.08 -4.44 5.05
CA VAL A 84 -0.15 -3.96 5.70
C VAL A 84 -1.23 -5.04 5.70
N TYR A 85 -1.46 -5.75 4.59
CA TYR A 85 -2.43 -6.84 4.53
C TYR A 85 -2.05 -8.02 5.42
N GLN A 86 -0.78 -8.41 5.39
CA GLN A 86 -0.27 -9.50 6.22
C GLN A 86 -0.41 -9.16 7.71
N ASN A 87 -0.01 -7.97 8.13
CA ASN A 87 0.01 -7.61 9.54
C ASN A 87 -1.37 -7.22 10.10
N ALA A 88 -2.30 -6.77 9.26
CA ALA A 88 -3.65 -6.43 9.70
C ALA A 88 -4.61 -7.63 9.69
N LEU A 89 -4.52 -8.49 8.67
CA LEU A 89 -5.53 -9.51 8.37
C LEU A 89 -4.93 -10.93 8.23
N GLY A 90 -3.61 -11.10 8.33
CA GLY A 90 -2.96 -12.39 8.09
C GLY A 90 -2.99 -12.83 6.62
N MET A 91 -3.28 -11.91 5.69
CA MET A 91 -3.44 -12.24 4.27
C MET A 91 -2.16 -12.01 3.48
N ARG A 92 -1.69 -13.06 2.78
CA ARG A 92 -0.59 -12.99 1.82
C ARG A 92 -1.11 -12.61 0.43
N VAL A 93 -1.23 -11.31 0.17
CA VAL A 93 -1.74 -10.77 -1.11
C VAL A 93 -0.65 -10.74 -2.18
N GLY A 94 -0.24 -11.93 -2.62
CA GLY A 94 0.80 -12.13 -3.64
C GLY A 94 1.95 -12.97 -3.12
N GLU A 95 2.57 -13.71 -4.04
CA GLU A 95 3.70 -14.59 -3.74
C GLU A 95 5.02 -13.82 -3.69
N GLN A 96 5.91 -14.28 -2.81
CA GLN A 96 7.24 -13.73 -2.66
C GLN A 96 8.24 -14.64 -3.37
N GLN A 97 9.20 -14.04 -4.06
CA GLN A 97 10.31 -14.76 -4.67
C GLN A 97 11.62 -14.00 -4.43
N LYS A 98 12.74 -14.72 -4.47
CA LYS A 98 14.06 -14.10 -4.37
C LYS A 98 14.31 -13.23 -5.60
N LEU A 99 14.80 -12.01 -5.37
CA LEU A 99 15.30 -11.17 -6.45
C LEU A 99 16.52 -11.86 -7.06
N LYS A 100 16.44 -12.26 -8.33
CA LYS A 100 17.61 -12.73 -9.07
C LYS A 100 18.52 -11.52 -9.28
N ARG A 101 19.78 -11.61 -8.84
CA ARG A 101 20.78 -10.62 -9.24
C ARG A 101 20.94 -10.74 -10.76
N VAL A 102 20.83 -9.60 -11.44
CA VAL A 102 21.19 -9.44 -12.85
C VAL A 102 22.69 -9.24 -12.94
#